data_AF-A0A4Q1CGI4-F1
#
_entry.id   AF-A0A4Q1CGI4-F1
#
_cell.length_a   1.000
_cell.length_b   1.000
_cell.length_c   1.000
_cell.angle_alpha   90.00
_cell.angle_beta   90.00
_cell.angle_gamma   90.00
#
_symmetry.space_group_name_H-M   'P 1'
#
loop_
_entity.id
_entity.type
_entity.pdbx_description
1 polymer ?
#
loop_
_entity_poly.entity_id
_entity_poly.type
_entity_poly.pdbx_seq_one_letter_code
_entity_poly.pdbx_strand_id
1 'polypeptide(L)'
;MIDNFYLALAAILLLPLIPAYIIYKFLPESETNVEGPYKKLNLKLKGAFAGYFLLVLLSLGLQYVVMTSKEGKKIEQLMQSINDSSQLMQTYRSQLEAGKNPVIDWKIKGIVSPGEKEGTRFFFDDGTTSKNPDGSFELIKRSIAAQGKANPPKWICVYNPVTGYQVISLNRELPHPDIAAYNVSFNDELHEILIRKAIDINSAVKDSIVAVAGFLEKNPELKAKVSQVDPNFFIKAENTKKIRDRNKLVHMPVRQ
;
A
#
# COMPACT_ATOMS: atom_id res chain seq x y z
N MET A 1 14.63 -55.14 -9.50
CA MET A 1 13.55 -55.06 -8.49
C MET A 1 13.23 -56.45 -7.90
N ILE A 2 14.15 -57.43 -7.99
CA ILE A 2 13.95 -58.82 -7.53
C ILE A 2 14.83 -59.12 -6.30
N ASP A 3 15.91 -58.36 -6.09
CA ASP A 3 16.94 -58.65 -5.06
C ASP A 3 16.43 -58.51 -3.62
N ASN A 4 15.37 -57.73 -3.41
CA ASN A 4 14.72 -57.57 -2.10
C ASN A 4 13.56 -58.54 -1.88
N PHE A 5 13.12 -59.28 -2.90
CA PHE A 5 11.95 -60.14 -2.77
C PHE A 5 12.26 -61.36 -1.88
N TYR A 6 13.37 -62.06 -2.15
CA TYR A 6 13.79 -63.20 -1.34
C TYR A 6 14.20 -62.79 0.07
N LEU A 7 14.78 -61.60 0.23
CA LEU A 7 15.16 -61.08 1.54
C LEU A 7 13.93 -60.65 2.36
N ALA A 8 12.94 -60.03 1.73
CA ALA A 8 11.65 -59.74 2.35
C ALA A 8 10.87 -61.03 2.67
N LEU A 9 10.88 -62.02 1.78
CA LEU A 9 10.25 -63.32 1.99
C LEU A 9 10.92 -64.08 3.15
N ALA A 10 12.25 -64.10 3.19
CA ALA A 10 13.03 -64.68 4.28
C ALA A 10 12.78 -63.93 5.60
N ALA A 11 12.71 -62.60 5.59
CA ALA A 11 12.36 -61.82 6.77
C ALA A 11 10.93 -62.14 7.23
N ILE A 12 9.94 -62.21 6.33
CA ILE A 12 8.55 -62.53 6.69
C ILE A 12 8.41 -63.95 7.24
N LEU A 13 9.19 -64.92 6.72
CA LEU A 13 9.14 -66.32 7.16
C LEU A 13 9.97 -66.58 8.43
N LEU A 14 11.18 -66.03 8.54
CA LEU A 14 12.12 -66.34 9.62
C LEU A 14 11.96 -65.43 10.84
N LEU A 15 11.56 -64.16 10.65
CA LEU A 15 11.38 -63.21 11.73
C LEU A 15 10.28 -63.60 12.73
N PRO A 16 9.18 -64.29 12.34
CA PRO A 16 8.30 -64.90 13.33
C PRO A 16 8.88 -66.21 13.88
N LEU A 17 9.61 -67.00 13.09
CA LEU A 17 10.09 -68.32 13.49
C LEU A 17 11.10 -68.30 14.64
N ILE A 18 11.98 -67.29 14.68
CA ILE A 18 12.98 -67.10 15.74
C ILE A 18 12.30 -66.85 17.11
N PRO A 19 11.36 -65.89 17.25
CA PRO A 19 10.52 -65.76 18.44
C PRO A 19 9.74 -67.04 18.79
N ALA A 20 9.18 -67.74 17.81
CA ALA A 20 8.46 -69.00 18.05
C ALA A 20 9.37 -70.05 18.69
N TYR A 21 10.59 -70.17 18.17
CA TYR A 21 11.58 -71.10 18.68
C TYR A 21 12.04 -70.72 20.10
N ILE A 22 12.27 -69.43 20.37
CA ILE A 22 12.60 -68.94 21.71
C ILE A 22 11.44 -69.22 22.68
N ILE A 23 10.21 -68.87 22.32
CA ILE A 23 9.01 -69.14 23.11
C ILE A 23 8.89 -70.64 23.39
N TYR A 24 8.98 -71.49 22.36
CA TYR A 24 8.86 -72.95 22.50
C TYR A 24 9.98 -73.57 23.35
N LYS A 25 11.21 -73.05 23.27
CA LYS A 25 12.36 -73.58 24.02
C LYS A 25 12.40 -73.14 25.48
N PHE A 26 11.92 -71.93 25.78
CA PHE A 26 11.99 -71.34 27.11
C PHE A 26 10.67 -71.41 27.89
N LEU A 27 9.57 -71.84 27.25
CA LEU A 27 8.32 -72.14 27.95
C LEU A 27 8.22 -73.64 28.24
N PRO A 28 7.92 -74.05 29.49
CA PRO A 28 7.63 -75.44 29.82
C PRO A 28 6.47 -75.95 28.95
N GLU A 29 6.59 -77.17 28.41
CA GLU A 29 5.61 -77.79 27.50
C GLU A 29 4.18 -77.86 28.07
N SER A 30 3.99 -77.60 29.37
CA SER A 30 2.76 -77.83 30.09
C SER A 30 1.94 -76.58 30.50
N GLU A 31 2.41 -75.33 30.41
CA GLU A 31 1.78 -74.28 31.27
C GLU A 31 1.50 -72.87 30.70
N THR A 32 1.65 -72.58 29.41
CA THR A 32 1.03 -71.34 28.87
C THR A 32 -0.42 -71.57 28.49
N ASN A 33 -1.32 -71.27 29.43
CA ASN A 33 -2.75 -71.20 29.20
C ASN A 33 -3.22 -69.75 29.41
N VAL A 34 -3.58 -69.07 28.34
CA VAL A 34 -4.17 -67.73 28.40
C VAL A 34 -5.68 -67.90 28.26
N GLU A 35 -6.38 -67.83 29.40
CA GLU A 35 -7.84 -67.88 29.46
C GLU A 35 -8.39 -66.59 30.07
N GLY A 36 -9.43 -66.04 29.46
CA GLY A 36 -10.11 -64.87 30.00
C GLY A 36 -11.10 -64.23 29.01
N PRO A 37 -12.07 -63.45 29.50
CA PRO A 37 -13.02 -62.74 28.66
C PRO A 37 -12.34 -61.53 28.00
N TYR A 38 -12.18 -61.55 26.68
CA TYR A 38 -11.72 -60.39 25.91
C TYR A 38 -12.85 -59.90 25.00
N LYS A 39 -13.40 -58.72 25.29
CA LYS A 39 -14.50 -58.08 24.53
C LYS A 39 -15.68 -59.03 24.24
N LYS A 40 -16.13 -59.79 25.25
CA LYS A 40 -17.23 -60.79 25.18
C LYS A 40 -16.93 -62.06 24.38
N LEU A 41 -15.68 -62.30 23.96
CA LEU A 41 -15.21 -63.63 23.51
C LEU A 41 -14.45 -64.33 24.64
N ASN A 42 -14.78 -65.60 24.88
CA ASN A 42 -13.98 -66.49 25.72
C ASN A 42 -12.79 -67.00 24.92
N LEU A 43 -11.62 -66.39 25.12
CA LEU A 43 -10.38 -66.84 24.50
C LEU A 43 -9.75 -67.93 25.37
N LYS A 44 -9.41 -69.05 24.74
CA LYS A 44 -8.58 -70.12 25.30
C LYS A 44 -7.42 -70.38 24.36
N LEU A 45 -6.25 -69.82 24.66
CA LEU A 45 -5.05 -69.97 23.84
C LEU A 45 -4.00 -70.75 24.63
N LYS A 46 -3.40 -71.76 23.98
CA LYS A 46 -2.35 -72.58 24.58
C LYS A 46 -1.05 -72.55 23.77
N GLY A 47 0.06 -72.82 24.46
CA GLY A 47 1.39 -72.98 23.85
C GLY A 47 1.89 -71.72 23.12
N ALA A 48 2.62 -71.90 22.02
CA ALA A 48 3.27 -70.80 21.30
C ALA A 48 2.29 -69.70 20.83
N PHE A 49 1.05 -70.07 20.46
CA PHE A 49 0.01 -69.12 20.06
C PHE A 49 -0.38 -68.15 21.19
N ALA A 50 -0.40 -68.63 22.43
CA ALA A 50 -0.67 -67.79 23.60
C ALA A 50 0.45 -66.75 23.83
N GLY A 51 1.71 -67.18 23.62
CA GLY A 51 2.88 -66.30 23.69
C GLY A 51 2.84 -65.17 22.66
N TYR A 52 2.52 -65.47 21.40
CA TYR A 52 2.35 -64.43 20.37
C TYR A 52 1.22 -63.47 20.67
N PHE A 53 0.08 -63.99 21.13
CA PHE A 53 -1.06 -63.14 21.48
C PHE A 53 -0.70 -62.12 22.56
N LEU A 54 0.06 -62.55 23.58
CA LEU A 54 0.53 -61.68 24.66
C LEU A 54 1.54 -60.64 24.16
N LEU A 55 2.47 -61.02 23.29
CA LEU A 55 3.41 -60.08 22.66
C LEU A 55 2.71 -59.03 21.79
N VAL A 56 1.69 -59.43 21.02
CA VAL A 56 0.89 -58.50 20.22
C VAL A 56 0.15 -57.52 21.12
N LEU A 57 -0.48 -57.99 22.22
CA LEU A 57 -1.15 -57.10 23.17
C LEU A 57 -0.19 -56.12 23.84
N LEU A 58 0.99 -56.57 24.26
CA LEU A 58 2.03 -55.71 24.83
C LEU A 58 2.54 -54.68 23.82
N SER A 59 2.78 -55.11 22.57
CA SER A 59 3.25 -54.23 21.50
C SER A 59 2.22 -53.16 21.14
N LEU A 60 0.94 -53.55 21.01
CA LEU A 60 -0.16 -52.62 20.75
C LEU A 60 -0.38 -51.66 21.93
N GLY A 61 -0.30 -52.14 23.17
CA GLY A 61 -0.38 -51.31 24.37
C GLY A 61 0.74 -50.27 24.43
N LEU A 62 1.99 -50.68 24.19
CA LEU A 62 3.14 -49.78 24.17
C LEU A 62 3.03 -48.77 23.02
N GLN A 63 2.63 -49.21 21.82
CA GLN A 63 2.43 -48.35 20.67
C GLN A 63 1.35 -47.30 20.92
N TYR A 64 0.24 -47.68 21.55
CA TYR A 64 -0.85 -46.76 21.92
C TYR A 64 -0.38 -45.66 22.88
N VAL A 65 0.38 -46.03 23.93
CA VAL A 65 0.94 -45.06 24.89
C VAL A 65 1.93 -44.10 24.22
N VAL A 66 2.81 -44.62 23.35
CA VAL A 66 3.79 -43.78 22.65
C VAL A 66 3.11 -42.84 21.66
N MET A 67 2.10 -43.30 20.92
CA MET A 67 1.42 -42.52 19.89
C MET A 67 0.57 -41.39 20.50
N THR A 68 -0.20 -41.69 21.55
CA THR A 68 -0.99 -40.68 22.29
C THR A 68 -0.12 -39.58 22.88
N SER A 69 1.08 -39.89 23.38
CA SER A 69 2.03 -38.87 23.87
C SER A 69 2.55 -37.93 22.77
N LYS A 70 2.78 -38.45 21.56
CA LYS A 70 3.29 -37.68 20.42
C LYS A 70 2.19 -36.79 19.81
N GLU A 71 0.97 -37.30 19.74
CA GLU A 71 -0.18 -36.55 19.28
C GLU A 71 -0.49 -35.38 20.23
N GLY A 72 -0.45 -35.60 21.54
CA GLY A 72 -0.61 -34.54 22.54
C GLY A 72 0.40 -33.40 22.36
N LYS A 73 1.69 -33.72 22.19
CA LYS A 73 2.74 -32.72 21.96
C LYS A 73 2.55 -31.93 20.66
N LYS A 74 2.12 -32.60 19.59
CA LYS A 74 1.84 -31.93 18.31
C LYS A 74 0.65 -30.98 18.42
N ILE A 75 -0.40 -31.37 19.14
CA ILE A 75 -1.59 -30.53 19.37
C ILE A 75 -1.20 -29.29 20.17
N GLU A 76 -0.39 -29.46 21.22
CA GLU A 76 0.11 -28.35 22.04
C GLU A 76 0.98 -27.38 21.21
N GLN A 77 1.89 -27.91 20.38
CA GLN A 77 2.69 -27.10 19.45
C GLN A 77 1.83 -26.33 18.44
N LEU A 78 0.80 -26.96 17.87
CA LEU A 78 -0.13 -26.29 16.95
C LEU A 78 -0.91 -25.18 17.66
N MET A 79 -1.42 -25.44 18.86
CA MET A 79 -2.15 -24.44 19.65
C MET A 79 -1.27 -23.24 19.99
N GLN A 80 -0.01 -23.46 20.34
CA GLN A 80 0.95 -22.40 20.60
C GLN A 80 1.18 -21.55 19.35
N SER A 81 1.43 -22.19 18.20
CA SER A 81 1.63 -21.48 16.93
C SER A 81 0.40 -20.66 16.49
N ILE A 82 -0.81 -21.15 16.74
CA ILE A 82 -2.07 -20.43 16.49
C ILE A 82 -2.17 -19.19 17.41
N ASN A 83 -1.79 -19.34 18.69
CA ASN A 83 -1.86 -18.24 19.65
C ASN A 83 -0.86 -17.14 19.32
N ASP A 84 0.39 -17.52 19.01
CA ASP A 84 1.44 -16.59 18.59
C ASP A 84 1.04 -15.82 17.32
N SER A 85 0.48 -16.54 16.33
CA SER A 85 -0.04 -15.92 15.10
C SER A 85 -1.20 -14.96 15.38
N SER A 86 -2.09 -15.31 16.33
CA SER A 86 -3.22 -14.45 16.71
C SER A 86 -2.75 -13.17 17.40
N GLN A 87 -1.76 -13.26 18.29
CA GLN A 87 -1.15 -12.09 18.93
C GLN A 87 -0.43 -11.18 17.93
N LEU A 88 0.29 -11.79 16.98
CA LEU A 88 0.92 -11.05 15.89
C LEU A 88 -0.13 -10.30 15.06
N MET A 89 -1.23 -10.96 14.70
CA MET A 89 -2.34 -10.35 13.97
C MET A 89 -3.01 -9.21 14.75
N GLN A 90 -3.17 -9.36 16.08
CA GLN A 90 -3.68 -8.28 16.94
C GLN A 90 -2.70 -7.10 16.98
N THR A 91 -1.40 -7.37 17.06
CA THR A 91 -0.36 -6.34 17.05
C THR A 91 -0.39 -5.57 15.73
N TYR A 92 -0.40 -6.26 14.58
CA TYR A 92 -0.52 -5.61 13.28
C TYR A 92 -1.84 -4.85 13.12
N ARG A 93 -2.97 -5.37 13.62
CA ARG A 93 -4.23 -4.63 13.63
C ARG A 93 -4.13 -3.36 14.45
N SER A 94 -3.56 -3.41 15.65
CA SER A 94 -3.38 -2.22 16.50
C SER A 94 -2.43 -1.20 15.86
N GLN A 95 -1.39 -1.65 15.16
CA GLN A 95 -0.48 -0.78 14.40
C GLN A 95 -1.16 -0.19 13.17
N LEU A 96 -2.05 -0.93 12.49
CA LEU A 96 -2.84 -0.41 11.38
C LEU A 96 -3.93 0.55 11.87
N GLU A 97 -4.52 0.33 13.03
CA GLU A 97 -5.48 1.26 13.64
C GLU A 97 -4.78 2.52 14.16
N ALA A 98 -3.60 2.40 14.78
CA ALA A 98 -2.74 3.52 15.14
C ALA A 98 -2.13 4.23 13.91
N GLY A 99 -1.94 3.50 12.81
CA GLY A 99 -1.39 3.96 11.53
C GLY A 99 -2.45 4.29 10.48
N LYS A 100 -3.75 4.21 10.81
CA LYS A 100 -4.84 4.85 10.05
C LYS A 100 -4.68 6.34 10.25
N ASN A 101 -3.67 6.90 9.59
CA ASN A 101 -3.60 8.31 9.28
C ASN A 101 -4.92 8.65 8.58
N PRO A 102 -5.87 9.37 9.22
CA PRO A 102 -7.11 9.70 8.56
C PRO A 102 -6.75 10.40 7.25
N VAL A 103 -7.30 9.91 6.14
CA VAL A 103 -7.23 10.64 4.88
C VAL A 103 -8.16 11.84 5.07
N ILE A 104 -7.58 13.03 5.04
CA ILE A 104 -8.29 14.28 5.20
C ILE A 104 -8.30 14.98 3.85
N ASP A 105 -9.49 15.38 3.43
CA ASP A 105 -9.71 16.06 2.16
C ASP A 105 -9.62 17.57 2.37
N TRP A 106 -8.68 18.20 1.66
CA TRP A 106 -8.56 19.65 1.59
C TRP A 106 -9.32 20.18 0.38
N LYS A 107 -10.24 21.14 0.59
CA LYS A 107 -11.01 21.79 -0.47
C LYS A 107 -10.35 23.11 -0.85
N ILE A 108 -9.96 23.25 -2.11
CA ILE A 108 -9.35 24.47 -2.64
C ILE A 108 -10.36 25.14 -3.55
N LYS A 109 -10.78 26.35 -3.20
CA LYS A 109 -11.74 27.13 -3.99
C LYS A 109 -11.07 28.38 -4.54
N GLY A 110 -11.39 28.73 -5.77
CA GLY A 110 -10.86 29.93 -6.41
C GLY A 110 -11.55 30.24 -7.73
N ILE A 111 -11.04 31.23 -8.44
CA ILE A 111 -11.52 31.63 -9.76
C ILE A 111 -10.34 31.68 -10.71
N VAL A 112 -10.48 31.10 -11.91
CA VAL A 112 -9.50 31.17 -13.00
C VAL A 112 -9.97 32.20 -14.03
N SER A 113 -9.03 33.01 -14.54
CA SER A 113 -9.27 34.00 -15.58
C SER A 113 -8.33 33.76 -16.77
N PRO A 114 -8.83 33.78 -18.02
CA PRO A 114 -10.24 33.87 -18.40
C PRO A 114 -11.03 32.64 -17.88
N GLY A 115 -12.35 32.82 -17.70
CA GLY A 115 -13.27 31.76 -17.23
C GLY A 115 -13.27 30.54 -18.14
N GLU A 116 -14.10 29.54 -17.82
CA GLU A 116 -13.98 28.18 -18.34
C GLU A 116 -13.65 28.11 -19.84
N LYS A 117 -12.41 27.70 -20.13
CA LYS A 117 -11.94 27.33 -21.46
C LYS A 117 -11.77 25.83 -21.48
N GLU A 118 -12.26 25.22 -22.55
CA GLU A 118 -12.09 23.79 -22.78
C GLU A 118 -10.62 23.39 -22.60
N GLY A 119 -10.37 22.32 -21.84
CA GLY A 119 -9.02 21.82 -21.57
C GLY A 119 -8.29 22.42 -20.35
N THR A 120 -8.91 23.28 -19.53
CA THR A 120 -8.31 23.72 -18.26
C THR A 120 -8.24 22.56 -17.25
N ARG A 121 -7.04 22.29 -16.74
CA ARG A 121 -6.72 21.23 -15.79
C ARG A 121 -5.99 21.79 -14.58
N PHE A 122 -6.17 21.12 -13.45
CA PHE A 122 -5.46 21.41 -12.21
C PHE A 122 -4.46 20.27 -11.98
N PHE A 123 -3.23 20.59 -11.58
CA PHE A 123 -2.31 19.54 -11.13
C PHE A 123 -2.87 18.94 -9.84
N PHE A 124 -2.81 17.60 -9.75
CA PHE A 124 -3.49 16.80 -8.73
C PHE A 124 -5.01 16.67 -8.89
N ASP A 125 -5.58 17.03 -10.05
CA ASP A 125 -6.97 16.72 -10.40
C ASP A 125 -7.13 15.20 -10.54
N ASP A 126 -7.79 14.58 -9.55
CA ASP A 126 -8.17 13.16 -9.55
C ASP A 126 -9.51 12.92 -10.26
N GLY A 127 -10.01 13.94 -10.98
CA GLY A 127 -11.30 13.93 -11.65
C GLY A 127 -12.47 14.38 -10.77
N THR A 128 -12.22 14.76 -9.50
CA THR A 128 -13.26 15.27 -8.59
C THR A 128 -13.40 16.79 -8.60
N THR A 129 -12.60 17.49 -9.41
CA THR A 129 -12.64 18.96 -9.47
C THR A 129 -13.94 19.46 -10.09
N SER A 130 -14.70 20.25 -9.34
CA SER A 130 -15.85 20.99 -9.86
C SER A 130 -15.37 22.26 -10.56
N LYS A 131 -15.87 22.50 -11.78
CA LYS A 131 -15.52 23.67 -12.61
C LYS A 131 -16.83 24.31 -13.07
N ASN A 132 -16.92 25.62 -12.91
CA ASN A 132 -18.07 26.39 -13.32
C ASN A 132 -17.73 27.28 -14.53
N PRO A 133 -18.73 27.65 -15.37
CA PRO A 133 -18.51 28.49 -16.55
C PRO A 133 -17.91 29.87 -16.25
N ASP A 134 -18.16 30.41 -15.06
CA ASP A 134 -17.61 31.68 -14.59
C ASP A 134 -16.11 31.61 -14.23
N GLY A 135 -15.49 30.43 -14.35
CA GLY A 135 -14.11 30.16 -13.98
C GLY A 135 -13.92 29.80 -12.52
N SER A 136 -14.98 29.78 -11.71
CA SER A 136 -14.88 29.29 -10.34
C SER A 136 -14.65 27.78 -10.31
N PHE A 137 -13.84 27.32 -9.35
CA PHE A 137 -13.51 25.91 -9.20
C PHE A 137 -13.48 25.49 -7.73
N GLU A 138 -13.72 24.21 -7.51
CA GLU A 138 -13.48 23.52 -6.24
C GLU A 138 -12.67 22.25 -6.52
N LEU A 139 -11.41 22.25 -6.06
CA LEU A 139 -10.47 21.13 -6.18
C LEU A 139 -10.38 20.41 -4.84
N ILE A 140 -10.55 19.09 -4.84
CA ILE A 140 -10.37 18.27 -3.64
C ILE A 140 -8.96 17.65 -3.69
N LYS A 141 -8.19 17.89 -2.64
CA LYS A 141 -6.86 17.28 -2.47
C LYS A 141 -6.83 16.43 -1.21
N ARG A 142 -6.70 15.12 -1.39
CA ARG A 142 -6.52 14.16 -0.29
C ARG A 142 -5.12 14.27 0.30
N SER A 143 -5.05 14.39 1.62
CA SER A 143 -3.81 14.46 2.40
C SER A 143 -3.83 13.38 3.48
N ILE A 144 -2.71 12.69 3.65
CA ILE A 144 -2.55 11.65 4.66
C ILE A 144 -2.14 12.34 5.96
N ALA A 145 -2.98 12.26 7.00
CA ALA A 145 -2.67 12.90 8.28
C ALA A 145 -1.52 12.20 9.01
N ALA A 146 -0.33 12.79 9.04
CA ALA A 146 0.75 12.28 9.89
C ALA A 146 0.48 12.71 11.34
N GLN A 147 0.46 11.76 12.28
CA GLN A 147 0.24 12.05 13.71
C GLN A 147 -1.06 12.84 13.98
N GLY A 148 -2.13 12.55 13.22
CA GLY A 148 -3.42 13.21 13.36
C GLY A 148 -3.53 14.61 12.74
N LYS A 149 -2.46 15.13 12.10
CA LYS A 149 -2.46 16.41 11.39
C LYS A 149 -2.24 16.21 9.89
N ALA A 150 -3.23 16.58 9.07
CA ALA A 150 -3.08 16.61 7.63
C ALA A 150 -2.64 18.01 7.18
N ASN A 151 -1.45 18.09 6.59
CA ASN A 151 -0.97 19.35 6.06
C ASN A 151 -1.66 19.66 4.72
N PRO A 152 -2.03 20.93 4.47
CA PRO A 152 -2.56 21.35 3.18
C PRO A 152 -1.50 21.17 2.08
N PRO A 153 -1.93 21.07 0.81
CA PRO A 153 -0.99 21.08 -0.31
C PRO A 153 -0.17 22.37 -0.32
N LYS A 154 1.12 22.26 -0.66
CA LYS A 154 2.04 23.41 -0.67
C LYS A 154 1.95 24.24 -1.96
N TRP A 155 1.39 23.68 -3.03
CA TRP A 155 1.35 24.31 -4.35
C TRP A 155 0.11 23.84 -5.12
N ILE A 156 -0.40 24.72 -5.98
CA ILE A 156 -1.39 24.40 -7.00
C ILE A 156 -0.89 24.92 -8.35
N CYS A 157 -1.10 24.15 -9.41
CA CYS A 157 -0.84 24.60 -10.77
C CYS A 157 -2.12 24.49 -11.58
N VAL A 158 -2.49 25.59 -12.23
CA VAL A 158 -3.59 25.65 -13.19
C VAL A 158 -2.98 25.70 -14.58
N TYR A 159 -3.37 24.78 -15.45
CA TYR A 159 -2.83 24.64 -16.80
C TYR A 159 -3.95 24.58 -17.82
N ASN A 160 -3.74 25.24 -18.95
CA ASN A 160 -4.57 25.13 -20.13
C ASN A 160 -3.66 25.18 -21.37
N PRO A 161 -3.83 24.25 -22.33
CA PRO A 161 -2.94 24.13 -23.49
C PRO A 161 -2.94 25.35 -24.41
N VAL A 162 -4.01 26.17 -24.39
CA VAL A 162 -4.19 27.32 -25.27
C VAL A 162 -3.73 28.61 -24.60
N THR A 163 -4.03 28.79 -23.31
CA THR A 163 -3.76 30.05 -22.59
C THR A 163 -2.45 30.04 -21.81
N GLY A 164 -1.99 28.86 -21.36
CA GLY A 164 -0.76 28.68 -20.61
C GLY A 164 -1.00 28.11 -19.21
N TYR A 165 -0.10 28.41 -18.29
CA TYR A 165 -0.16 27.93 -16.91
C TYR A 165 0.15 29.02 -15.89
N GLN A 166 -0.29 28.79 -14.66
CA GLN A 166 0.08 29.55 -13.48
C GLN A 166 0.27 28.60 -12.29
N VAL A 167 1.38 28.76 -11.58
CA VAL A 167 1.67 28.05 -10.33
C VAL A 167 1.47 29.04 -9.17
N ILE A 168 0.82 28.59 -8.10
CA ILE A 168 0.58 29.37 -6.90
C ILE A 168 1.11 28.59 -5.71
N SER A 169 1.97 29.23 -4.92
CA SER A 169 2.37 28.72 -3.62
C SER A 169 1.24 28.83 -2.61
N LEU A 170 0.93 27.71 -1.98
CA LEU A 170 0.05 27.58 -0.83
C LEU A 170 0.86 27.26 0.45
N ASN A 171 2.19 27.39 0.38
CA ASN A 171 3.07 27.03 1.48
C ASN A 171 2.96 28.03 2.63
N ARG A 172 2.60 27.52 3.82
CA ARG A 172 2.51 28.31 5.06
C ARG A 172 3.82 28.37 5.84
N GLU A 173 4.72 27.43 5.61
CA GLU A 173 6.00 27.32 6.34
C GLU A 173 7.03 28.33 5.83
N LEU A 174 6.92 28.70 4.55
CA LEU A 174 7.81 29.64 3.89
C LEU A 174 7.00 30.85 3.43
N PRO A 175 7.34 32.08 3.86
CA PRO A 175 6.64 33.27 3.41
C PRO A 175 6.80 33.42 1.90
N HIS A 176 5.71 33.21 1.17
CA HIS A 176 5.67 33.34 -0.28
C HIS A 176 4.73 34.50 -0.67
N PRO A 177 5.13 35.40 -1.58
CA PRO A 177 4.33 36.57 -1.93
C PRO A 177 3.00 36.20 -2.61
N ASP A 178 2.87 35.00 -3.17
CA ASP A 178 1.60 34.49 -3.72
C ASP A 178 0.44 34.51 -2.72
N ILE A 179 0.72 34.25 -1.44
CA ILE A 179 -0.31 34.27 -0.39
C ILE A 179 -0.97 35.65 -0.34
N ALA A 180 -0.17 36.72 -0.38
CA ALA A 180 -0.66 38.09 -0.43
C ALA A 180 -1.18 38.47 -1.83
N ALA A 181 -0.46 38.08 -2.88
CA ALA A 181 -0.78 38.45 -4.26
C ALA A 181 -2.14 37.90 -4.71
N TYR A 182 -2.52 36.72 -4.23
CA TYR A 182 -3.79 36.06 -4.52
C TYR A 182 -4.82 36.11 -3.38
N ASN A 183 -4.48 36.76 -2.26
CA ASN A 183 -5.32 36.84 -1.06
C ASN A 183 -5.82 35.46 -0.63
N VAL A 184 -4.86 34.56 -0.36
CA VAL A 184 -5.10 33.17 0.04
C VAL A 184 -5.42 33.11 1.53
N SER A 185 -6.54 32.50 1.90
CA SER A 185 -6.92 32.24 3.29
C SER A 185 -7.10 30.76 3.56
N PHE A 186 -6.65 30.30 4.73
CA PHE A 186 -6.72 28.91 5.17
C PHE A 186 -7.73 28.77 6.32
N ASN A 187 -8.60 27.76 6.22
CA ASN A 187 -9.48 27.34 7.30
C ASN A 187 -9.13 25.90 7.67
N ASP A 188 -8.38 25.74 8.77
CA ASP A 188 -7.89 24.45 9.23
C ASP A 188 -9.01 23.57 9.80
N GLU A 189 -10.08 24.16 10.35
CA GLU A 189 -11.21 23.40 10.92
C GLU A 189 -12.07 22.75 9.83
N LEU A 190 -12.29 23.48 8.73
CA LEU A 190 -13.05 22.99 7.58
C LEU A 190 -12.17 22.32 6.51
N HIS A 191 -10.85 22.32 6.70
CA HIS A 191 -9.86 21.92 5.69
C HIS A 191 -10.08 22.62 4.35
N GLU A 192 -10.28 23.94 4.37
CA GLU A 192 -10.53 24.74 3.17
C GLU A 192 -9.41 25.75 2.90
N ILE A 193 -9.10 25.96 1.62
CA ILE A 193 -8.20 27.00 1.12
C ILE A 193 -8.99 27.85 0.13
N LEU A 194 -9.07 29.15 0.39
CA LEU A 194 -9.78 30.09 -0.48
C LEU A 194 -8.77 31.01 -1.17
N ILE A 195 -8.78 31.01 -2.50
CA ILE A 195 -8.00 31.89 -3.36
C ILE A 195 -8.95 32.98 -3.87
N ARG A 196 -8.89 34.17 -3.27
CA ARG A 196 -9.90 35.21 -3.50
C ARG A 196 -9.68 36.03 -4.76
N LYS A 197 -8.43 36.14 -5.21
CA LYS A 197 -8.10 36.85 -6.45
C LYS A 197 -8.05 35.87 -7.62
N ALA A 198 -8.58 36.29 -8.76
CA ALA A 198 -8.59 35.47 -9.96
C ALA A 198 -7.17 35.08 -10.42
N ILE A 199 -7.04 33.82 -10.81
CA ILE A 199 -5.80 33.21 -11.33
C ILE A 199 -5.72 33.45 -12.83
N ASP A 200 -4.89 34.40 -13.25
CA ASP A 200 -4.69 34.70 -14.67
C ASP A 200 -3.73 33.69 -15.33
N ILE A 201 -4.25 32.84 -16.21
CA ILE A 201 -3.49 31.77 -16.90
C ILE A 201 -3.00 32.17 -18.30
N ASN A 202 -3.11 33.43 -18.72
CA ASN A 202 -2.67 33.89 -20.05
C ASN A 202 -1.14 34.03 -20.21
N SER A 203 -0.33 33.08 -19.71
CA SER A 203 1.12 33.15 -19.85
C SER A 203 1.59 33.00 -21.30
N ALA A 204 0.92 32.21 -22.14
CA ALA A 204 1.30 32.02 -23.54
C ALA A 204 1.19 33.32 -24.37
N VAL A 205 0.14 34.11 -24.15
CA VAL A 205 -0.06 35.40 -24.83
C VAL A 205 0.95 36.43 -24.34
N LYS A 206 1.22 36.46 -23.03
CA LYS A 206 2.21 37.37 -22.45
C LYS A 206 3.62 37.09 -22.95
N ASP A 207 4.01 35.82 -23.02
CA ASP A 207 5.33 35.42 -23.52
C ASP A 207 5.48 35.67 -25.02
N SER A 208 4.42 35.51 -25.83
CA SER A 208 4.47 35.83 -27.27
C SER A 208 4.63 37.33 -27.51
N ILE A 209 3.90 38.20 -26.78
CA ILE A 209 4.00 39.66 -26.94
C ILE A 209 5.43 40.14 -26.60
N VAL A 210 6.01 39.66 -25.50
CA VAL A 210 7.38 40.03 -25.10
C VAL A 210 8.41 39.50 -26.11
N ALA A 211 8.23 38.28 -26.62
CA ALA A 211 9.11 37.71 -27.64
C ALA A 211 9.04 38.46 -28.98
N VAL A 212 7.84 38.80 -29.45
CA VAL A 212 7.61 39.57 -30.68
C VAL A 212 8.18 40.99 -30.52
N ALA A 213 7.99 41.64 -29.37
CA ALA A 213 8.60 42.94 -29.10
C ALA A 213 10.14 42.88 -29.18
N GLY A 214 10.76 41.86 -28.58
CA GLY A 214 12.21 41.65 -28.67
C GLY A 214 12.72 41.37 -30.08
N PHE A 215 11.91 40.72 -30.93
CA PHE A 215 12.22 40.55 -32.36
C PHE A 215 12.08 41.87 -33.13
N LEU A 216 11.02 42.65 -32.89
CA LEU A 216 10.79 43.93 -33.55
C LEU A 216 11.84 44.98 -33.17
N GLU A 217 12.35 44.96 -31.93
CA GLU A 217 13.48 45.81 -31.52
C GLU A 217 14.74 45.58 -32.36
N LYS A 218 14.94 44.37 -32.89
CA LYS A 218 16.06 44.02 -33.77
C LYS A 218 15.78 44.30 -35.25
N ASN A 219 14.55 44.69 -35.62
CA ASN A 219 14.11 44.90 -37.00
C ASN A 219 13.40 46.26 -37.14
N PRO A 220 14.13 47.38 -37.34
CA PRO A 220 13.60 48.74 -37.30
C PRO A 220 12.47 49.02 -38.29
N GLU A 221 12.55 48.43 -39.49
CA GLU A 221 11.54 48.59 -40.54
C GLU A 221 10.19 47.97 -40.15
N LEU A 222 10.22 46.79 -39.52
CA LEU A 222 9.02 46.11 -39.03
C LEU A 222 8.47 46.79 -37.79
N LYS A 223 9.35 47.31 -36.92
CA LYS A 223 8.96 48.12 -35.76
C LYS A 223 8.16 49.35 -36.18
N ALA A 224 8.61 50.09 -37.19
CA ALA A 224 7.90 51.26 -37.71
C ALA A 224 6.50 50.89 -38.25
N LYS A 225 6.38 49.78 -38.99
CA LYS A 225 5.08 49.28 -39.50
C LYS A 225 4.14 48.86 -38.37
N VAL A 226 4.63 48.13 -37.37
CA VAL A 226 3.81 47.70 -36.23
C VAL A 226 3.37 48.90 -35.37
N SER A 227 4.23 49.90 -35.17
CA SER A 227 3.87 51.14 -34.47
C SER A 227 2.81 51.98 -35.19
N GLN A 228 2.69 51.87 -36.52
CA GLN A 228 1.60 52.50 -37.27
C GLN A 228 0.27 51.77 -37.10
N VAL A 229 0.29 50.44 -36.91
CA VAL A 229 -0.90 49.60 -36.81
C VAL A 229 -1.40 49.47 -35.36
N ASP A 230 -0.50 49.27 -34.38
CA ASP A 230 -0.79 49.31 -32.94
C ASP A 230 0.25 50.19 -32.23
N PRO A 231 -0.02 51.50 -32.08
CA PRO A 231 0.88 52.43 -31.40
C PRO A 231 1.19 52.03 -29.95
N ASN A 232 0.31 51.26 -29.30
CA ASN A 232 0.43 50.86 -27.91
C ASN A 232 1.14 49.51 -27.72
N PHE A 233 1.56 48.84 -28.81
CA PHE A 233 2.15 47.50 -28.75
C PHE A 233 3.38 47.42 -27.83
N PHE A 234 4.32 48.37 -27.97
CA PHE A 234 5.55 48.38 -27.17
C PHE A 234 5.30 48.76 -25.70
N ILE A 235 4.31 49.61 -25.43
CA ILE A 235 3.88 49.94 -24.06
C ILE A 235 3.29 48.69 -23.39
N LYS A 236 2.44 47.94 -24.11
CA LYS A 236 1.89 46.66 -23.64
C LYS A 236 3.01 45.64 -23.37
N ALA A 237 3.99 45.54 -24.27
CA ALA A 237 5.12 44.62 -24.13
C ALA A 237 6.02 44.97 -22.93
N GLU A 238 6.33 46.25 -22.72
CA GLU A 238 7.13 46.69 -21.58
C GLU A 238 6.42 46.47 -20.24
N ASN A 239 5.12 46.77 -20.17
CA ASN A 239 4.31 46.48 -18.98
C ASN A 239 4.24 44.97 -18.70
N THR A 240 4.11 44.16 -19.75
CA THR A 240 4.09 42.69 -19.64
C THR A 240 5.45 42.15 -19.17
N LYS A 241 6.55 42.72 -19.67
CA LYS A 241 7.92 42.39 -19.25
C LYS A 241 8.14 42.73 -17.77
N LYS A 242 7.72 43.91 -17.31
CA LYS A 242 7.79 44.30 -15.89
C LYS A 242 7.00 43.37 -14.97
N ILE A 243 5.80 42.96 -15.39
CA ILE A 243 4.98 41.98 -14.65
C ILE A 243 5.67 40.61 -14.61
N ARG A 244 6.21 40.14 -15.74
CA ARG A 244 6.93 38.87 -15.82
C ARG A 244 8.20 38.86 -14.96
N ASP A 245 8.99 39.92 -15.00
CA ASP A 245 10.25 40.00 -14.24
C ASP A 245 9.99 40.09 -12.73
N ARG A 246 8.91 40.79 -12.33
CA ARG A 246 8.43 40.77 -10.94
C ARG A 246 8.02 39.36 -10.50
N ASN A 247 7.35 38.59 -11.35
CA ASN A 247 6.98 37.21 -11.05
C ASN A 247 8.18 36.23 -11.06
N LYS A 248 9.21 36.47 -11.90
CA LYS A 248 10.44 35.64 -11.92
C LYS A 248 11.30 35.81 -10.67
N LEU A 249 11.40 37.02 -10.13
CA LEU A 249 12.14 37.29 -8.89
C LEU A 249 11.52 36.60 -7.66
N VAL A 250 10.23 36.28 -7.74
CA VAL A 250 9.48 35.57 -6.71
C VAL A 250 9.69 34.04 -6.75
N HIS A 251 9.98 33.48 -7.92
CA HIS A 251 10.09 32.03 -8.14
C HIS A 251 11.52 31.49 -8.23
N MET A 252 12.55 32.29 -7.92
CA MET A 252 13.90 31.74 -7.76
C MET A 252 13.98 30.95 -6.44
N PRO A 253 14.38 29.67 -6.45
CA PRO A 253 14.70 28.97 -5.22
C PRO A 253 15.88 29.71 -4.57
N VAL A 254 15.71 30.16 -3.34
CA VAL A 254 16.84 30.50 -2.47
C VAL A 254 17.62 29.20 -2.33
N ARG A 255 18.79 29.11 -3.00
CA ARG A 255 19.77 28.08 -2.69
C ARG A 255 20.21 28.33 -1.24
N GLN A 256 19.65 27.55 -0.32
CA GLN A 256 20.28 27.24 0.96
C GLN A 256 20.84 25.83 0.85
#